data_AF-A0A4T0V6I1-F1
#
_entry.id   AF-A0A4T0V6I1-F1
#
_cell.length_a   1.000
_cell.length_b   1.000
_cell.length_c   1.000
_cell.angle_alpha   90.00
_cell.angle_beta   90.00
_cell.angle_gamma   90.00
#
_symmetry.space_group_name_H-M   'P 1'
#
loop_
_entity.id
_entity.type
_entity.pdbx_description
1 polymer ?
#
loop_
_entity_poly.entity_id
_entity_poly.type
_entity_poly.pdbx_seq_one_letter_code
_entity_poly.pdbx_strand_id
1 'polypeptide(L)'
;MQEAQVRAWLQANPDFVREHANLPITVGEGKVLPLSQLQLRAWQGRVAQLGDELDTLLERARENDILLARLHRLACLLAGADSQDACIRASLTCFAETFGLPRTALHLFPGAADPLADYAERLSAPYCGPYASERVIALLPAGPAPESFALATLRSPDGTAFGLAVFASEDSRRFCAGVATDYLVRIAELLSAALWRTRAS
;
A
#
# COMPACT_ATOMS: atom_id res chain seq x y z
N MET A 1 35.51 -37.96 6.92
CA MET A 1 34.10 -38.35 7.06
C MET A 1 33.24 -37.32 6.32
N GLN A 2 32.30 -37.75 5.48
CA GLN A 2 31.38 -36.84 4.79
C GLN A 2 30.40 -36.22 5.80
N GLU A 3 30.08 -34.93 5.63
CA GLU A 3 29.19 -34.15 6.50
C GLU A 3 27.84 -34.83 6.76
N ALA A 4 27.30 -35.53 5.76
CA ALA A 4 26.06 -36.30 5.86
C ALA A 4 26.15 -37.46 6.87
N GLN A 5 27.31 -38.11 6.96
CA GLN A 5 27.52 -39.27 7.84
C GLN A 5 27.66 -38.85 9.30
N VAL A 6 28.31 -37.71 9.54
CA VAL A 6 28.41 -37.09 10.88
C VAL A 6 27.04 -36.60 11.35
N ARG A 7 26.26 -35.98 10.45
CA ARG A 7 24.89 -35.53 10.76
C ARG A 7 23.97 -36.70 11.11
N ALA A 8 24.01 -37.80 10.34
CA ALA A 8 23.19 -38.99 10.61
C ALA A 8 23.55 -39.66 11.94
N TRP A 9 24.84 -39.73 12.28
CA TRP A 9 25.30 -40.33 13.54
C TRP A 9 24.90 -39.48 14.77
N LEU A 10 24.98 -38.15 14.67
CA LEU A 10 24.55 -37.24 15.75
C LEU A 10 23.03 -37.28 15.96
N GLN A 11 22.24 -37.44 14.90
CA GLN A 11 20.78 -37.61 15.00
C GLN A 11 20.40 -38.95 15.65
N ALA A 12 21.17 -40.00 15.40
CA ALA A 12 20.95 -41.33 15.98
C ALA A 12 21.37 -41.44 17.46
N ASN A 13 22.18 -40.50 17.98
CA ASN A 13 22.71 -40.53 19.34
C ASN A 13 22.43 -39.20 20.10
N PRO A 14 21.17 -38.89 20.42
CA PRO A 14 20.79 -37.63 21.07
C PRO A 14 21.32 -37.48 22.50
N ASP A 15 21.57 -38.58 23.20
CA ASP A 15 22.11 -38.55 24.58
C ASP A 15 23.57 -38.09 24.62
N PHE A 16 24.36 -38.46 23.61
CA PHE A 16 25.73 -37.98 23.43
C PHE A 16 25.78 -36.45 23.34
N VAL A 17 24.82 -35.82 22.66
CA VAL A 17 24.73 -34.35 22.55
C VAL A 17 24.35 -33.70 23.88
N ARG A 18 23.51 -34.36 24.70
CA ARG A 18 23.14 -33.89 26.04
C ARG A 18 24.30 -33.99 27.03
N GLU A 19 24.97 -35.13 27.09
CA GLU A 19 26.07 -35.40 28.02
C GLU A 19 27.33 -34.61 27.66
N HIS A 20 27.52 -34.30 26.38
CA HIS A 20 28.68 -33.60 25.87
C HIS A 20 28.37 -32.19 25.32
N ALA A 21 27.30 -31.55 25.83
CA ALA A 21 26.90 -30.19 25.45
C ALA A 21 27.97 -29.11 25.71
N ASN A 22 28.94 -29.43 26.59
CA ASN A 22 30.10 -28.60 26.90
C ASN A 22 31.33 -28.91 26.04
N LEU A 23 31.18 -29.70 24.97
CA LEU A 23 32.29 -29.99 24.08
C LEU A 23 32.85 -28.68 23.49
N PRO A 24 34.16 -28.50 23.56
CA PRO A 24 34.84 -27.36 22.98
C PRO A 24 34.73 -27.38 21.46
N ILE A 25 33.87 -26.56 20.87
CA ILE A 25 33.84 -26.36 19.42
C ILE A 25 34.69 -25.14 19.10
N THR A 26 35.72 -25.32 18.28
CA THR A 26 36.53 -24.21 17.77
C THR A 26 35.75 -23.54 16.65
N VAL A 27 35.18 -22.37 16.94
CA VAL A 27 34.77 -21.43 15.90
C VAL A 27 36.00 -20.57 15.62
N GLY A 28 36.29 -20.22 14.36
CA GLY A 28 37.57 -19.63 13.93
C GLY A 28 38.19 -18.57 14.88
N GLU A 29 39.53 -18.50 14.86
CA GLU A 29 40.39 -17.68 15.76
C GLU A 29 40.46 -18.13 17.22
N GLY A 30 40.63 -19.44 17.48
CA GLY A 30 41.10 -19.94 18.78
C GLY A 30 40.12 -19.82 19.96
N LYS A 31 38.89 -19.33 19.74
CA LYS A 31 37.84 -19.30 20.76
C LYS A 31 37.06 -20.61 20.76
N VAL A 32 37.18 -21.31 21.87
CA VAL A 32 36.51 -22.56 22.15
C VAL A 32 35.18 -22.26 22.85
N LEU A 33 34.06 -22.55 22.18
CA LEU A 33 32.73 -22.32 22.72
C LEU A 33 31.99 -23.66 22.89
N PRO A 34 31.34 -23.90 24.03
CA PRO A 34 30.40 -25.00 24.22
C PRO A 34 29.32 -25.03 23.14
N LEU A 35 28.95 -26.23 22.67
CA LEU A 35 27.84 -26.42 21.73
C LEU A 35 26.52 -25.82 22.26
N SER A 36 26.25 -25.93 23.55
CA SER A 36 25.09 -25.31 24.22
C SER A 36 25.08 -23.78 24.07
N GLN A 37 26.24 -23.13 24.17
CA GLN A 37 26.37 -21.68 23.97
C GLN A 37 26.17 -21.28 22.50
N LEU A 38 26.59 -22.12 21.55
CA LEU A 38 26.30 -21.90 20.14
C LEU A 38 24.81 -22.04 19.83
N GLN A 39 24.14 -23.04 20.42
CA GLN A 39 22.69 -23.20 20.27
C GLN A 39 21.91 -22.06 20.93
N LEU A 40 22.32 -21.59 22.11
CA LEU A 40 21.70 -20.45 22.79
C LEU A 40 21.85 -19.17 21.95
N ARG A 41 23.03 -18.93 21.37
CA ARG A 41 23.25 -17.80 20.45
C ARG A 41 22.37 -17.89 19.20
N ALA A 42 22.26 -19.09 18.62
CA ALA A 42 21.37 -19.31 17.47
C ALA A 42 19.89 -19.05 17.83
N TRP A 43 19.47 -19.47 19.02
CA TRP A 43 18.13 -19.19 19.54
C TRP A 43 17.89 -17.70 19.78
N GLN A 44 18.83 -17.01 20.43
CA GLN A 44 18.76 -15.56 20.65
C GLN A 44 18.70 -14.80 19.32
N GLY A 45 19.47 -15.23 18.32
CA GLY A 45 19.41 -14.67 16.96
C GLY A 45 18.04 -14.84 16.32
N ARG A 46 17.42 -16.02 16.43
CA ARG A 46 16.06 -16.25 15.91
C ARG A 46 15.00 -15.42 16.64
N VAL A 47 15.11 -15.30 17.96
CA VAL A 47 14.18 -14.47 18.76
C VAL A 47 14.30 -13.00 18.37
N ALA A 48 15.52 -12.50 18.18
CA ALA A 48 15.75 -11.14 17.69
C ALA A 48 15.15 -10.93 16.30
N GLN A 49 15.42 -11.86 15.37
CA GLN A 49 14.88 -11.79 14.00
C GLN A 49 13.34 -11.77 13.98
N LEU A 50 12.69 -12.61 14.79
CA LEU A 50 11.23 -12.60 14.93
C LEU A 50 10.71 -11.30 15.56
N GLY A 51 11.46 -10.73 16.52
CA GLY A 51 11.15 -9.42 17.08
C GLY A 51 11.16 -8.33 16.01
N ASP A 52 12.21 -8.25 15.19
CA ASP A 52 12.33 -7.27 14.11
C ASP A 52 11.22 -7.43 13.06
N GLU A 53 10.84 -8.68 12.74
CA GLU A 53 9.73 -8.97 11.82
C GLU A 53 8.39 -8.53 12.40
N LEU A 54 8.14 -8.79 13.70
CA LEU A 54 6.94 -8.32 14.40
C LEU A 54 6.86 -6.80 14.44
N ASP A 55 7.96 -6.11 14.74
CA ASP A 55 8.01 -4.65 14.75
C ASP A 55 7.68 -4.07 13.37
N THR A 56 8.21 -4.68 12.32
CA THR A 56 7.89 -4.30 10.93
C THR A 56 6.40 -4.50 10.61
N LEU A 57 5.81 -5.62 11.06
CA LEU A 57 4.37 -5.88 10.86
C LEU A 57 3.49 -4.92 11.66
N LEU A 58 3.87 -4.59 12.89
CA LEU A 58 3.15 -3.63 13.73
C LEU A 58 3.17 -2.23 13.13
N GLU A 59 4.29 -1.80 12.57
CA GLU A 59 4.38 -0.49 11.93
C GLU A 59 3.48 -0.42 10.69
N ARG A 60 3.49 -1.45 9.84
CA ARG A 60 2.55 -1.57 8.71
C ARG A 60 1.10 -1.60 9.15
N ALA A 61 0.79 -2.26 10.27
CA ALA A 61 -0.57 -2.27 10.81
C ALA A 61 -1.03 -0.86 11.22
N ARG A 62 -0.16 -0.09 11.89
CA ARG A 62 -0.45 1.31 12.25
C ARG A 62 -0.66 2.20 11.04
N GLU A 63 0.19 2.08 10.02
CA GLU A 63 0.03 2.82 8.76
C GLU A 63 -1.32 2.50 8.09
N ASN A 64 -1.69 1.22 8.06
CA ASN A 64 -2.97 0.78 7.52
C ASN A 64 -4.17 1.30 8.33
N ASP A 65 -4.09 1.30 9.65
CA ASP A 65 -5.14 1.84 10.52
C ASP A 65 -5.35 3.34 10.27
N ILE A 66 -4.28 4.10 10.07
CA ILE A 66 -4.37 5.51 9.69
C ILE A 66 -5.10 5.64 8.35
N LEU A 67 -4.72 4.87 7.33
CA LEU A 67 -5.39 4.92 6.02
C LEU A 67 -6.86 4.51 6.10
N LEU A 68 -7.20 3.49 6.89
CA LEU A 68 -8.58 3.06 7.13
C LEU A 68 -9.40 4.16 7.81
N ALA A 69 -8.84 4.85 8.80
CA ALA A 69 -9.52 5.97 9.45
C ALA A 69 -9.78 7.12 8.45
N ARG A 70 -8.83 7.41 7.56
CA ARG A 70 -9.00 8.42 6.49
C ARG A 70 -10.09 8.02 5.50
N LEU A 71 -10.13 6.75 5.07
CA LEU A 71 -11.19 6.22 4.21
C LEU A 71 -12.56 6.30 4.88
N HIS A 72 -12.65 5.92 6.15
CA HIS A 72 -13.90 5.99 6.90
C HIS A 72 -14.41 7.43 6.99
N ARG A 73 -13.53 8.40 7.26
CA ARG A 73 -13.88 9.83 7.26
C ARG A 73 -14.41 10.27 5.90
N LEU A 74 -13.74 9.90 4.80
CA LEU A 74 -14.21 10.19 3.45
C LEU A 74 -15.61 9.61 3.20
N ALA A 75 -15.83 8.34 3.57
CA ALA A 75 -17.13 7.68 3.41
C ALA A 75 -18.24 8.40 4.18
N CYS A 76 -17.98 8.81 5.43
CA CYS A 76 -18.95 9.57 6.24
C CYS A 76 -19.28 10.93 5.61
N LEU A 77 -18.27 11.67 5.12
CA LEU A 77 -18.47 12.96 4.44
C LEU A 77 -19.29 12.79 3.15
N LEU A 78 -18.99 11.75 2.37
CA LEU A 78 -19.71 11.43 1.14
C LEU A 78 -21.15 10.96 1.40
N ALA A 79 -21.41 10.27 2.51
CA ALA A 79 -22.76 9.83 2.88
C ALA A 79 -23.68 11.00 3.26
N GLY A 80 -23.13 12.05 3.87
CA GLY A 80 -23.88 13.25 4.26
C GLY A 80 -23.96 14.34 3.19
N ALA A 81 -23.46 14.11 1.98
CA ALA A 81 -23.51 15.08 0.90
C ALA A 81 -24.77 14.92 0.04
N ASP A 82 -25.55 16.00 -0.07
CA ASP A 82 -26.88 16.01 -0.69
C ASP A 82 -26.89 16.40 -2.17
N SER A 83 -25.77 16.88 -2.71
CA SER A 83 -25.65 17.26 -4.12
C SER A 83 -24.29 16.87 -4.70
N GLN A 84 -24.21 16.79 -6.03
CA GLN A 84 -22.98 16.45 -6.73
C GLN A 84 -21.85 17.44 -6.41
N ASP A 85 -22.14 18.74 -6.40
CA ASP A 85 -21.17 19.77 -6.02
C ASP A 85 -20.73 19.64 -4.56
N ALA A 86 -21.64 19.30 -3.66
CA ALA A 86 -21.30 19.06 -2.25
C ALA A 86 -20.38 17.84 -2.10
N CYS A 87 -20.66 16.74 -2.82
CA CYS A 87 -19.78 15.57 -2.88
C CYS A 87 -18.38 15.93 -3.38
N ILE A 88 -18.29 16.66 -4.50
CA ILE A 88 -16.99 17.05 -5.09
C ILE A 88 -16.21 17.91 -4.11
N ARG A 89 -16.82 18.97 -3.56
CA ARG A 89 -16.16 19.85 -2.59
C ARG A 89 -15.69 19.09 -1.36
N ALA A 90 -16.57 18.30 -0.74
CA ALA A 90 -16.22 17.51 0.44
C ALA A 90 -15.06 16.53 0.17
N SER A 91 -15.07 15.88 -1.01
CA SER A 91 -13.98 14.99 -1.43
C SER A 91 -12.66 15.75 -1.57
N LEU A 92 -12.64 16.85 -2.31
CA LEU A 92 -11.42 17.63 -2.56
C LEU A 92 -10.85 18.21 -1.26
N THR A 93 -11.70 18.73 -0.37
CA THR A 93 -11.28 19.18 0.97
C THR A 93 -10.71 18.04 1.79
N CYS A 94 -11.37 16.88 1.80
CA CYS A 94 -10.86 15.70 2.52
C CYS A 94 -9.51 15.24 1.95
N PHE A 95 -9.33 15.20 0.63
CA PHE A 95 -8.05 14.85 0.02
C PHE A 95 -6.95 15.84 0.40
N ALA A 96 -7.22 17.14 0.40
CA ALA A 96 -6.25 18.15 0.81
C ALA A 96 -5.88 18.02 2.30
N GLU A 97 -6.87 18.01 3.20
CA GLU A 97 -6.64 18.11 4.65
C GLU A 97 -6.29 16.77 5.30
N THR A 98 -6.92 15.68 4.87
CA THR A 98 -6.84 14.37 5.52
C THR A 98 -5.80 13.48 4.84
N PHE A 99 -5.76 13.49 3.51
CA PHE A 99 -4.80 12.69 2.75
C PHE A 99 -3.52 13.47 2.42
N GLY A 100 -3.48 14.79 2.57
CA GLY A 100 -2.32 15.60 2.17
C GLY A 100 -2.11 15.60 0.66
N LEU A 101 -3.20 15.57 -0.10
CA LEU A 101 -3.24 15.55 -1.57
C LEU A 101 -3.98 16.80 -2.08
N PRO A 102 -3.38 18.00 -1.99
CA PRO A 102 -4.01 19.24 -2.41
C PRO A 102 -4.20 19.32 -3.93
N ARG A 103 -3.35 18.64 -4.71
CA ARG A 103 -3.46 18.58 -6.17
C ARG A 103 -4.27 17.37 -6.59
N THR A 104 -5.57 17.47 -6.39
CA THR A 104 -6.55 16.45 -6.78
C THR A 104 -7.61 17.06 -7.69
N ALA A 105 -8.06 16.31 -8.70
CA ALA A 105 -9.16 16.68 -9.57
C ALA A 105 -10.14 15.52 -9.73
N LEU A 106 -11.44 15.85 -9.75
CA LEU A 106 -12.52 14.94 -10.06
C LEU A 106 -13.19 15.46 -11.33
N HIS A 107 -12.97 14.77 -12.45
CA HIS A 107 -13.51 15.17 -13.74
C HIS A 107 -14.67 14.25 -14.12
N LEU A 108 -15.87 14.80 -14.21
CA LEU A 108 -17.06 14.06 -14.60
C LEU A 108 -17.37 14.30 -16.06
N PHE A 109 -17.68 13.23 -16.80
CA PHE A 109 -17.94 13.34 -18.23
C PHE A 109 -19.36 13.88 -18.48
N PRO A 110 -19.51 14.96 -19.26
CA PRO A 110 -20.82 15.46 -19.66
C PRO A 110 -21.54 14.51 -20.63
N GLY A 111 -20.86 13.46 -21.12
CA GLY A 111 -21.37 12.41 -21.98
C GLY A 111 -20.22 11.62 -22.62
N ALA A 112 -20.53 10.66 -23.49
CA ALA A 112 -19.53 9.83 -24.18
C ALA A 112 -18.59 10.59 -25.14
N ALA A 113 -18.85 11.88 -25.40
CA ALA A 113 -18.03 12.73 -26.27
C ALA A 113 -16.81 13.33 -25.56
N ASP A 114 -16.62 13.09 -24.26
CA ASP A 114 -15.46 13.60 -23.54
C ASP A 114 -14.16 12.98 -24.07
N PRO A 115 -13.12 13.77 -24.37
CA PRO A 115 -11.86 13.27 -24.92
C PRO A 115 -11.08 12.33 -23.98
N LEU A 116 -11.47 12.24 -22.70
CA LEU A 116 -10.91 11.33 -21.71
C LEU A 116 -11.82 10.12 -21.42
N ALA A 117 -13.03 10.06 -21.98
CA ALA A 117 -13.94 8.93 -21.77
C ALA A 117 -13.32 7.61 -22.24
N ASP A 118 -12.81 7.56 -23.47
CA ASP A 118 -12.14 6.37 -24.02
C ASP A 118 -10.92 5.94 -23.19
N TYR A 119 -10.17 6.92 -22.67
CA TYR A 119 -9.02 6.66 -21.81
C TYR A 119 -9.45 6.03 -20.48
N ALA A 120 -10.47 6.60 -19.84
CA ALA A 120 -11.01 6.10 -18.58
C ALA A 120 -11.67 4.73 -18.74
N GLU A 121 -12.30 4.44 -19.88
CA GLU A 121 -12.85 3.11 -20.14
C GLU A 121 -11.77 2.04 -20.23
N ARG A 122 -10.67 2.33 -20.93
CA ARG A 122 -9.51 1.43 -21.06
C ARG A 122 -8.77 1.21 -19.75
N LEU A 123 -8.90 2.14 -18.80
CA LEU A 123 -8.31 2.03 -17.48
C LEU A 123 -9.15 1.09 -16.60
N SER A 124 -8.85 -0.22 -16.70
CA SER A 124 -9.55 -1.28 -15.96
C SER A 124 -9.16 -1.34 -14.48
N ALA A 125 -7.96 -0.89 -14.13
CA ALA A 125 -7.45 -0.81 -12.76
C ALA A 125 -6.80 0.55 -12.54
N PRO A 126 -6.72 1.04 -11.29
CA PRO A 126 -6.06 2.30 -11.01
C PRO A 126 -4.60 2.30 -11.47
N TYR A 127 -4.17 3.43 -12.03
CA TYR A 127 -2.80 3.63 -12.47
C TYR A 127 -2.03 4.45 -11.43
N CYS A 128 -0.82 4.01 -11.09
CA CYS A 128 0.14 4.78 -10.31
C CYS A 128 1.46 4.88 -11.08
N GLY A 129 2.00 6.08 -11.22
CA GLY A 129 3.30 6.26 -11.87
C GLY A 129 3.72 7.72 -12.06
N PRO A 130 4.91 7.93 -12.65
CA PRO A 130 5.49 9.27 -12.80
C PRO A 130 4.92 10.06 -13.99
N TYR A 131 4.09 9.44 -14.85
CA TYR A 131 3.63 10.06 -16.09
C TYR A 131 2.10 10.09 -16.16
N ALA A 132 1.56 11.26 -16.46
CA ALA A 132 0.17 11.46 -16.87
C ALA A 132 0.15 12.19 -18.21
N SER A 133 -0.90 11.97 -19.02
CA SER A 133 -1.06 12.71 -20.27
C SER A 133 -1.29 14.21 -20.02
N GLU A 134 -0.92 15.07 -20.97
CA GLU A 134 -1.14 16.52 -20.85
C GLU A 134 -2.60 16.88 -20.57
N ARG A 135 -3.55 16.14 -21.17
CA ARG A 135 -4.98 16.32 -20.92
C ARG A 135 -5.37 16.05 -19.47
N VAL A 136 -4.77 15.04 -18.84
CA VAL A 136 -4.99 14.70 -17.43
C VAL A 136 -4.35 15.75 -16.52
N ILE A 137 -3.13 16.20 -16.86
CA ILE A 137 -2.42 17.23 -16.09
C ILE A 137 -3.20 18.56 -16.12
N ALA A 138 -3.82 18.89 -17.26
CA ALA A 138 -4.62 20.10 -17.41
C ALA A 138 -5.87 20.15 -16.52
N LEU A 139 -6.35 19.01 -16.00
CA LEU A 139 -7.46 18.96 -15.04
C LEU A 139 -7.05 19.39 -13.63
N LEU A 140 -5.75 19.30 -13.30
CA LEU A 140 -5.26 19.57 -11.96
C LEU A 140 -5.27 21.06 -11.65
N PRO A 141 -5.54 21.46 -10.39
CA PRO A 141 -5.41 22.85 -9.97
C PRO A 141 -3.96 23.34 -10.16
N ALA A 142 -3.78 24.62 -10.43
CA ALA A 142 -2.45 25.23 -10.61
C ALA A 142 -1.57 25.02 -9.36
N GLY A 143 -0.27 24.80 -9.57
CA GLY A 143 0.68 24.53 -8.49
C GLY A 143 2.03 24.02 -9.00
N PRO A 144 2.92 23.60 -8.08
CA PRO A 144 4.24 23.07 -8.42
C PRO A 144 4.13 21.83 -9.31
N ALA A 145 5.12 21.60 -10.17
CA ALA A 145 5.10 20.44 -11.08
C ALA A 145 5.01 19.14 -10.28
N PRO A 146 4.01 18.27 -10.53
CA PRO A 146 3.90 17.00 -9.84
C PRO A 146 4.90 15.98 -10.39
N GLU A 147 5.46 15.17 -9.51
CA GLU A 147 6.43 14.11 -9.85
C GLU A 147 5.80 12.72 -9.91
N SER A 148 4.62 12.53 -9.30
CA SER A 148 3.89 11.27 -9.34
C SER A 148 2.38 11.47 -9.41
N PHE A 149 1.70 10.50 -10.03
CA PHE A 149 0.27 10.53 -10.31
C PHE A 149 -0.41 9.21 -9.92
N ALA A 150 -1.64 9.33 -9.45
CA ALA A 150 -2.56 8.21 -9.29
C ALA A 150 -3.87 8.52 -10.02
N LEU A 151 -4.34 7.61 -10.88
CA LEU A 151 -5.53 7.78 -11.70
C LEU A 151 -6.50 6.64 -11.43
N ALA A 152 -7.77 6.95 -11.26
CA ALA A 152 -8.81 5.94 -11.10
C ALA A 152 -10.09 6.35 -11.82
N THR A 153 -10.67 5.41 -12.56
CA THR A 153 -11.93 5.61 -13.28
C THR A 153 -13.10 5.59 -12.30
N LEU A 154 -14.02 6.54 -12.45
CA LEU A 154 -15.30 6.56 -11.76
C LEU A 154 -16.34 5.83 -12.61
N ARG A 155 -16.93 4.76 -12.07
CA ARG A 155 -17.79 3.83 -12.82
C ARG A 155 -19.19 3.78 -12.26
N SER A 156 -20.19 3.79 -13.12
CA SER A 156 -21.58 3.65 -12.74
C SER A 156 -21.88 2.18 -12.36
N PRO A 157 -23.06 1.88 -11.77
CA PRO A 157 -23.40 0.52 -11.34
C PRO A 157 -23.39 -0.54 -12.46
N ASP A 158 -23.57 -0.12 -13.71
CA ASP A 158 -23.47 -0.94 -14.93
C ASP A 158 -22.03 -1.10 -15.46
N GLY A 159 -21.05 -0.45 -14.82
CA GLY A 159 -19.62 -0.54 -15.14
C GLY A 159 -19.10 0.54 -16.10
N THR A 160 -19.99 1.34 -16.67
CA THR A 160 -19.63 2.41 -17.63
C THR A 160 -18.83 3.52 -16.93
N ALA A 161 -17.75 3.98 -17.56
CA ALA A 161 -16.96 5.10 -17.07
C ALA A 161 -17.75 6.40 -17.22
N PHE A 162 -17.96 7.11 -16.11
CA PHE A 162 -18.62 8.42 -16.12
C PHE A 162 -17.75 9.55 -15.60
N GLY A 163 -16.52 9.24 -15.16
CA GLY A 163 -15.55 10.24 -14.77
C GLY A 163 -14.17 9.65 -14.49
N LEU A 164 -13.26 10.54 -14.13
CA LEU A 164 -11.88 10.22 -13.80
C LEU A 164 -11.46 10.98 -12.53
N ALA A 165 -10.94 10.26 -11.55
CA ALA A 165 -10.27 10.83 -10.40
C ALA A 165 -8.76 10.89 -10.67
N VAL A 166 -8.17 12.06 -10.43
CA VAL A 166 -6.76 12.35 -10.69
C VAL A 166 -6.14 12.87 -9.41
N PHE A 167 -5.13 12.17 -8.91
CA PHE A 167 -4.34 12.56 -7.75
C PHE A 167 -2.91 12.83 -8.20
N ALA A 168 -2.32 13.92 -7.71
CA ALA A 168 -0.96 14.29 -8.03
C ALA A 168 -0.17 14.67 -6.78
N SER A 169 1.12 14.37 -6.79
CA SER A 169 2.04 14.70 -5.71
C SER A 169 3.37 15.19 -6.25
N GLU A 170 4.01 16.08 -5.51
CA GLU A 170 5.38 16.53 -5.74
C GLU A 170 6.42 15.48 -5.28
N ASP A 171 5.99 14.43 -4.58
CA ASP A 171 6.86 13.34 -4.16
C ASP A 171 6.82 12.20 -5.19
N SER A 172 7.92 11.97 -5.90
CA SER A 172 8.08 10.87 -6.87
C SER A 172 7.87 9.47 -6.28
N ARG A 173 8.00 9.30 -4.95
CA ARG A 173 7.84 8.00 -4.28
C ARG A 173 6.41 7.74 -3.83
N ARG A 174 5.55 8.75 -3.81
CA ARG A 174 4.21 8.65 -3.25
C ARG A 174 3.28 7.75 -4.08
N PHE A 175 3.35 7.87 -5.40
CA PHE A 175 2.59 7.03 -6.34
C PHE A 175 3.56 6.27 -7.27
N CYS A 176 4.36 5.37 -6.70
CA CYS A 176 5.32 4.56 -7.44
C CYS A 176 4.80 3.13 -7.73
N ALA A 177 5.42 2.48 -8.70
CA ALA A 177 5.13 1.08 -9.03
C ALA A 177 5.48 0.18 -7.84
N GLY A 178 4.50 -0.54 -7.31
CA GLY A 178 4.65 -1.40 -6.13
C GLY A 178 3.84 -0.95 -4.90
N VAL A 179 3.27 0.26 -4.91
CA VAL A 179 2.27 0.66 -3.90
C VAL A 179 0.99 -0.13 -4.14
N ALA A 180 0.45 -0.75 -3.08
CA ALA A 180 -0.82 -1.46 -3.16
C ALA A 180 -1.94 -0.48 -3.57
N THR A 181 -2.55 -0.74 -4.73
CA THR A 181 -3.64 0.07 -5.28
C THR A 181 -4.99 -0.17 -4.59
N ASP A 182 -5.05 -1.08 -3.62
CA ASP A 182 -6.29 -1.50 -2.95
C ASP A 182 -7.04 -0.32 -2.32
N TYR A 183 -6.32 0.60 -1.69
CA TYR A 183 -6.92 1.82 -1.14
C TYR A 183 -7.48 2.73 -2.23
N LEU A 184 -6.78 2.84 -3.37
CA LEU A 184 -7.21 3.67 -4.50
C LEU A 184 -8.46 3.08 -5.19
N VAL A 185 -8.56 1.75 -5.28
CA VAL A 185 -9.78 1.05 -5.72
C VAL A 185 -10.94 1.42 -4.80
N ARG A 186 -10.77 1.28 -3.47
CA ARG A 186 -11.82 1.62 -2.49
C ARG A 186 -12.23 3.10 -2.55
N ILE A 187 -11.28 4.01 -2.76
CA ILE A 187 -11.58 5.44 -2.95
C ILE A 187 -12.42 5.64 -4.20
N ALA A 188 -12.03 5.03 -5.32
CA ALA A 188 -12.75 5.14 -6.58
C ALA A 188 -14.18 4.58 -6.47
N GLU A 189 -14.37 3.46 -5.77
CA GLU A 189 -15.69 2.88 -5.49
C GLU A 189 -16.57 3.81 -4.65
N LEU A 190 -16.03 4.37 -3.55
CA LEU A 190 -16.73 5.31 -2.69
C LEU A 190 -17.15 6.58 -3.44
N LEU A 191 -16.21 7.17 -4.20
CA LEU A 191 -16.48 8.34 -5.03
C LEU A 191 -17.52 8.03 -6.10
N SER A 192 -17.38 6.89 -6.78
CA SER A 192 -18.31 6.46 -7.82
C SER A 192 -19.73 6.32 -7.28
N ALA A 193 -19.91 5.63 -6.16
CA ALA A 193 -21.21 5.43 -5.53
C ALA A 193 -21.84 6.76 -5.08
N ALA A 194 -21.04 7.65 -4.45
CA ALA A 194 -21.54 8.93 -3.96
C ALA A 194 -21.90 9.90 -5.08
N LEU A 195 -21.03 10.04 -6.09
CA LEU A 195 -21.25 10.94 -7.22
C LEU A 195 -22.34 10.43 -8.16
N TRP A 196 -22.51 9.12 -8.30
CA TRP A 196 -23.60 8.56 -9.08
C TRP A 196 -24.95 8.79 -8.39
N ARG A 197 -25.02 8.58 -7.07
CA ARG A 197 -26.23 8.82 -6.28
C ARG A 197 -26.70 10.28 -6.38
N THR A 198 -25.77 11.23 -6.26
CA THR A 198 -26.09 12.66 -6.27
C THR A 198 -26.23 13.27 -7.66
N ARG A 199 -25.98 12.50 -8.73
CA ARG A 199 -26.24 12.89 -10.12
C ARG A 199 -27.71 12.70 -10.51
N ALA A 200 -28.43 11.81 -9.82
CA ALA A 200 -29.81 11.47 -10.12
C ALA A 200 -30.85 12.26 -9.31
N SER A 201 -30.42 12.98 -8.25
CA SER A 201 -31.24 13.91 -7.46
C SER A 201 -31.19 15.31 -8.04
#